data_AF-A0A5P9FJH4-F1
#
_entry.id   AF-A0A5P9FJH4-F1
#
_cell.length_a   1.000
_cell.length_b   1.000
_cell.length_c   1.000
_cell.angle_alpha   90.00
_cell.angle_beta   90.00
_cell.angle_gamma   90.00
#
_symmetry.space_group_name_H-M   'P 1'
#
loop_
_entity.id
_entity.type
_entity.pdbx_description
1 polymer ?
#
loop_
_entity_poly.entity_id
_entity_poly.type
_entity_poly.pdbx_seq_one_letter_code
_entity_poly.pdbx_strand_id
1 'polypeptide(L)'
;MTHSPTARLISDALDASGKTQREIAEEVGFPRQNVISMLRSGEMRLPIERAPALAHALGIDEKTLIRTAMTEYMPETWNALTGAGSAFPEIQINVKGPAPMIERFKDLCLKERRTYPQMLEKLMERYHPELDDFWDDLIKE
;
A
#
# COMPACT_ATOMS: atom_id res chain seq x y z
N MET A 1 23.97 -9.69 4.23
CA MET A 1 22.61 -9.72 3.63
C MET A 1 21.98 -8.36 3.88
N THR A 2 21.59 -7.65 2.82
CA THR A 2 20.93 -6.34 2.95
C THR A 2 19.49 -6.50 3.44
N HIS A 3 19.00 -5.57 4.27
CA HIS A 3 17.59 -5.53 4.71
C HIS A 3 16.69 -4.73 3.77
N SER A 4 17.28 -4.04 2.77
CA SER A 4 16.53 -3.24 1.81
C SER A 4 15.79 -4.14 0.81
N PRO A 5 14.44 -4.12 0.74
CA PRO A 5 13.69 -4.86 -0.26
C PRO A 5 14.05 -4.42 -1.69
N THR A 6 14.34 -3.13 -1.92
CA THR A 6 14.79 -2.64 -3.23
C THR A 6 16.15 -3.21 -3.61
N ALA A 7 17.12 -3.19 -2.70
CA ALA A 7 18.45 -3.75 -2.98
C ALA A 7 18.39 -5.26 -3.23
N ARG A 8 17.53 -5.99 -2.52
CA ARG A 8 17.27 -7.42 -2.79
C ARG A 8 16.70 -7.64 -4.18
N LEU A 9 15.64 -6.93 -4.54
CA LEU A 9 15.03 -7.01 -5.88
C LEU A 9 16.06 -6.71 -6.98
N ILE A 10 16.88 -5.68 -6.80
CA ILE A 10 17.97 -5.35 -7.73
C ILE A 10 19.02 -6.47 -7.77
N SER A 11 19.42 -7.02 -6.62
CA SER A 11 20.40 -8.11 -6.56
C SER A 11 19.91 -9.35 -7.29
N ASP A 12 18.66 -9.75 -7.05
CA ASP A 12 18.05 -10.93 -7.67
C ASP A 12 17.94 -10.72 -9.19
N ALA A 13 17.55 -9.51 -9.62
CA ALA A 13 17.47 -9.16 -11.03
C ALA A 13 18.85 -9.09 -11.70
N LEU A 14 19.88 -8.59 -11.01
CA LEU A 14 21.26 -8.59 -11.48
C LEU A 14 21.75 -10.02 -11.73
N ASP A 15 21.53 -10.91 -10.76
CA ASP A 15 21.93 -12.31 -10.83
C ASP A 15 21.17 -13.06 -11.95
N ALA A 16 19.92 -12.69 -12.22
CA ALA A 16 19.10 -13.26 -13.30
C ALA A 16 19.39 -12.69 -14.70
N SER A 17 19.93 -11.46 -14.80
CA SER A 17 20.09 -10.74 -16.08
C SER A 17 21.12 -11.37 -17.03
N GLY A 18 22.09 -12.12 -16.49
CA GLY A 18 23.23 -12.63 -17.25
C GLY A 18 24.22 -11.55 -17.74
N LYS A 19 23.95 -10.27 -17.45
CA LYS A 19 24.81 -9.14 -17.81
C LYS A 19 25.81 -8.84 -16.69
N THR A 20 26.97 -8.33 -17.05
CA THR A 20 27.93 -7.81 -16.07
C THR A 20 27.45 -6.48 -15.48
N GLN A 21 27.87 -6.17 -14.26
CA GLN A 21 27.56 -4.88 -13.63
C GLN A 21 28.05 -3.68 -14.47
N ARG A 22 29.15 -3.85 -15.23
CA ARG A 22 29.68 -2.81 -16.12
C ARG A 22 28.75 -2.55 -17.31
N GLU A 23 28.27 -3.60 -17.97
CA GLU A 23 27.32 -3.47 -19.10
C GLU A 23 26.04 -2.76 -18.66
N ILE A 24 25.51 -3.13 -17.48
CA ILE A 24 24.31 -2.51 -16.92
C ILE A 24 24.57 -1.04 -16.57
N ALA A 25 25.72 -0.72 -15.97
CA ALA A 25 26.07 0.66 -15.64
C ALA A 25 26.16 1.55 -16.89
N GLU A 26 26.72 1.01 -17.98
CA GLU A 26 26.82 1.68 -19.28
C GLU A 26 25.43 1.87 -19.92
N GLU A 27 24.58 0.84 -19.91
CA GLU A 27 23.22 0.89 -20.48
C GLU A 27 22.32 1.90 -19.75
N VAL A 28 22.40 1.97 -18.42
CA VAL A 28 21.62 2.90 -17.60
C VAL A 28 22.20 4.34 -17.63
N GLY A 29 23.45 4.48 -18.05
CA GLY A 29 24.16 5.75 -18.08
C GLY A 29 24.55 6.26 -16.69
N PHE A 30 24.97 5.36 -15.79
CA PHE A 30 25.48 5.78 -14.48
C PHE A 30 26.88 6.40 -14.60
N PRO A 31 27.14 7.56 -13.96
CA PRO A 31 28.40 8.29 -14.11
C PRO A 31 29.58 7.61 -13.43
N ARG A 32 29.33 6.70 -12.47
CA ARG A 32 30.37 5.97 -11.73
C ARG A 32 30.14 4.47 -11.84
N GLN A 33 31.23 3.73 -12.06
CA GLN A 33 31.19 2.28 -12.26
C GLN A 33 30.74 1.49 -11.01
N ASN A 34 30.92 2.06 -9.81
CA ASN A 34 30.54 1.41 -8.55
C ASN A 34 29.06 1.60 -8.16
N VAL A 35 28.25 2.30 -8.96
CA VAL A 35 26.83 2.51 -8.61
C VAL A 35 26.10 1.17 -8.51
N ILE A 36 26.28 0.27 -9.48
CA ILE A 36 25.58 -1.02 -9.49
C ILE A 36 25.94 -1.87 -8.26
N SER A 37 27.21 -1.89 -7.84
CA SER A 37 27.61 -2.62 -6.64
C SER A 37 27.01 -2.02 -5.37
N MET A 38 26.95 -0.69 -5.26
CA MET A 38 26.35 -0.01 -4.10
C MET A 38 24.82 -0.17 -4.07
N LEU A 39 24.15 -0.22 -5.22
CA LEU A 39 22.72 -0.54 -5.31
C LEU A 39 22.45 -1.99 -4.89
N ARG A 40 23.30 -2.93 -5.33
CA ARG A 40 23.21 -4.36 -4.97
C ARG A 40 23.37 -4.58 -3.46
N SER A 41 24.33 -3.90 -2.83
CA SER A 41 24.54 -4.01 -1.37
C SER A 41 23.55 -3.19 -0.55
N GLY A 42 22.87 -2.21 -1.18
CA GLY A 42 21.98 -1.27 -0.51
C GLY A 42 22.71 -0.13 0.21
N GLU A 43 24.01 0.05 -0.03
CA GLU A 43 24.78 1.21 0.44
C GLU A 43 24.30 2.53 -0.19
N MET A 44 23.72 2.44 -1.38
CA MET A 44 23.10 3.56 -2.08
C MET A 44 21.64 3.23 -2.39
N ARG A 45 20.75 4.22 -2.21
CA ARG A 45 19.36 4.12 -2.67
C ARG A 45 19.29 4.27 -4.18
N LEU A 46 18.39 3.53 -4.82
CA LEU A 46 18.06 3.72 -6.23
C LEU A 46 17.48 5.13 -6.44
N PRO A 47 18.08 5.98 -7.29
CA PRO A 47 17.45 7.23 -7.68
C PRO A 47 16.17 6.90 -8.48
N ILE A 48 15.02 7.39 -8.04
CA ILE A 48 13.71 7.02 -8.59
C ILE A 48 13.62 7.37 -10.08
N GLU A 49 14.24 8.46 -10.50
CA GLU A 49 14.33 8.89 -11.90
C GLU A 49 15.14 7.94 -12.80
N ARG A 50 15.98 7.08 -12.20
CA ARG A 50 16.77 6.05 -12.90
C ARG A 50 16.11 4.68 -12.87
N ALA A 51 15.05 4.50 -12.09
CA ALA A 51 14.37 3.22 -11.95
C ALA A 51 13.85 2.66 -13.30
N PRO A 52 13.23 3.43 -14.21
CA PRO A 52 12.80 2.90 -15.51
C PRO A 52 13.97 2.36 -16.33
N ALA A 53 15.05 3.14 -16.47
CA ALA A 53 16.23 2.75 -17.23
C ALA A 53 16.90 1.50 -16.63
N LEU A 54 17.00 1.42 -15.30
CA LEU A 54 17.55 0.24 -14.64
C LEU A 54 16.66 -1.00 -14.82
N ALA A 55 15.34 -0.86 -14.70
CA ALA A 55 14.41 -1.96 -14.91
C ALA A 55 14.47 -2.50 -16.35
N HIS A 56 14.55 -1.61 -17.35
CA HIS A 56 14.79 -2.00 -18.74
C HIS A 56 16.11 -2.77 -18.90
N ALA A 57 17.21 -2.23 -18.36
CA ALA A 57 18.52 -2.88 -18.45
C ALA A 57 18.56 -4.26 -17.79
N LEU A 58 17.81 -4.43 -16.69
CA LEU A 58 17.68 -5.70 -15.96
C LEU A 58 16.60 -6.63 -16.51
N GLY A 59 15.76 -6.18 -17.45
CA GLY A 59 14.66 -6.98 -18.00
C GLY A 59 13.54 -7.27 -16.99
N ILE A 60 13.32 -6.38 -16.02
CA ILE A 60 12.24 -6.52 -15.01
C ILE A 60 11.15 -5.47 -15.22
N ASP A 61 9.97 -5.72 -14.67
CA ASP A 61 8.85 -4.77 -14.72
C ASP A 61 9.19 -3.46 -13.98
N GLU A 62 9.15 -2.34 -14.71
CA GLU A 62 9.46 -1.00 -14.20
C GLU A 62 8.55 -0.63 -13.03
N LYS A 63 7.26 -0.96 -13.11
CA LYS A 63 6.27 -0.64 -12.07
C LYS A 63 6.59 -1.35 -10.77
N THR A 64 7.07 -2.59 -10.84
CA THR A 64 7.48 -3.38 -9.67
C THR A 64 8.71 -2.79 -9.00
N LEU A 65 9.73 -2.39 -9.77
CA LEU A 65 10.93 -1.76 -9.22
C LEU A 65 10.59 -0.40 -8.58
N ILE A 66 9.85 0.45 -9.29
CA ILE A 66 9.43 1.78 -8.82
C ILE A 66 8.56 1.66 -7.57
N ARG A 67 7.56 0.76 -7.57
CA ARG A 67 6.71 0.50 -6.40
C ARG A 67 7.54 0.10 -5.20
N THR A 68 8.46 -0.85 -5.36
CA THR A 68 9.30 -1.35 -4.26
C THR A 68 10.14 -0.22 -3.69
N ALA A 69 10.81 0.55 -4.56
CA ALA A 69 11.64 1.68 -4.17
C ALA A 69 10.84 2.80 -3.49
N MET A 70 9.68 3.19 -4.04
CA MET A 70 8.85 4.25 -3.46
C MET A 70 8.23 3.83 -2.13
N THR A 71 7.77 2.58 -2.00
CA THR A 71 7.23 2.05 -0.74
C THR A 71 8.29 2.02 0.35
N GLU A 72 9.56 1.74 0.00
CA GLU A 72 10.67 1.72 0.96
C GLU A 72 11.18 3.12 1.31
N TYR A 73 11.37 3.99 0.32
CA TYR A 73 12.09 5.26 0.50
C TYR A 73 11.16 6.43 0.84
N MET A 74 9.92 6.38 0.36
CA MET A 74 8.95 7.48 0.43
C MET A 74 7.52 6.95 0.65
N PRO A 75 7.27 6.17 1.72
CA PRO A 75 6.00 5.49 1.92
C PRO A 75 4.81 6.44 1.94
N GLU A 76 4.93 7.64 2.52
CA GLU A 76 3.86 8.63 2.56
C GLU A 76 3.53 9.18 1.16
N THR A 77 4.55 9.40 0.33
CA THR A 77 4.36 9.88 -1.05
C THR A 77 3.71 8.79 -1.90
N TRP A 78 4.20 7.55 -1.79
CA TRP A 78 3.60 6.41 -2.46
C TRP A 78 2.14 6.22 -2.06
N ASN A 79 1.85 6.33 -0.77
CA ASN A 79 0.52 6.27 -0.20
C ASN A 79 -0.42 7.39 -0.68
N ALA A 80 0.10 8.61 -0.87
CA ALA A 80 -0.68 9.71 -1.43
C ALA A 80 -1.00 9.50 -2.92
N LEU A 81 -0.06 8.94 -3.68
CA LEU A 81 -0.24 8.63 -5.11
C LEU A 81 -1.19 7.46 -5.36
N THR A 82 -1.13 6.43 -4.50
CA THR A 82 -1.92 5.21 -4.66
C THR A 82 -3.24 5.22 -3.89
N GLY A 83 -3.47 6.23 -3.04
CA GLY A 83 -4.58 6.24 -2.10
C GLY A 83 -4.44 5.22 -0.96
N ALA A 84 -3.29 4.54 -0.84
CA ALA A 84 -3.05 3.57 0.22
C ALA A 84 -2.87 4.22 1.61
N GLY A 85 -2.52 5.51 1.66
CA GLY A 85 -2.51 6.33 2.89
C GLY A 85 -3.84 6.98 3.22
N SER A 86 -4.83 6.84 2.33
CA SER A 86 -6.24 7.12 2.57
C SER A 86 -7.00 5.79 2.54
N ALA A 87 -6.61 4.85 3.40
CA ALA A 87 -7.57 3.83 3.84
C ALA A 87 -8.57 4.60 4.69
N PHE A 88 -9.69 5.12 4.18
CA PHE A 88 -10.69 4.50 3.31
C PHE A 88 -11.16 5.51 2.24
N PRO A 89 -11.71 5.09 1.07
CA PRO A 89 -12.73 5.93 0.46
C PRO A 89 -13.79 6.16 1.54
N GLU A 90 -14.27 7.37 1.75
CA GLU A 90 -15.45 7.59 2.58
C GLU A 90 -16.57 6.66 2.06
N ILE A 91 -16.75 5.49 2.65
CA ILE A 91 -17.98 4.74 2.51
C ILE A 91 -18.99 5.61 3.23
N GLN A 92 -19.64 6.50 2.48
CA GLN A 92 -20.83 7.17 2.96
C GLN A 92 -21.87 6.09 3.22
N ILE A 93 -22.09 5.78 4.50
CA ILE A 93 -23.24 5.00 4.91
C ILE A 93 -24.47 5.87 4.65
N ASN A 94 -25.15 5.61 3.52
CA ASN A 94 -26.42 6.26 3.22
C ASN A 94 -27.55 5.49 3.92
N VAL A 95 -27.91 5.93 5.12
CA VAL A 95 -29.03 5.35 5.86
C VAL A 95 -30.34 5.86 5.25
N LYS A 96 -31.09 4.97 4.60
CA LYS A 96 -32.44 5.24 4.10
C LYS A 96 -33.47 4.65 5.03
N GLY A 97 -34.49 5.42 5.37
CA GLY A 97 -35.56 4.99 6.27
C GLY A 97 -36.54 6.14 6.55
N PRO A 98 -37.57 5.91 7.39
CA PRO A 98 -38.49 6.96 7.80
C PRO A 98 -37.73 8.12 8.45
N ALA A 99 -38.05 9.37 8.06
CA ALA A 99 -37.43 10.58 8.58
C ALA A 99 -37.23 10.61 10.11
N PRO A 100 -38.23 10.27 10.96
CA PRO A 100 -38.05 10.32 12.42
C PRO A 100 -36.99 9.34 12.95
N MET A 101 -36.78 8.21 12.28
CA MET A 101 -35.73 7.26 12.65
C MET A 101 -34.34 7.80 12.30
N ILE A 102 -34.21 8.40 11.11
CA ILE A 102 -32.95 8.96 10.63
C ILE A 102 -32.52 10.16 11.47
N GLU A 103 -33.46 11.04 11.83
CA GLU A 103 -33.22 12.18 12.72
C GLU A 103 -32.76 11.73 14.11
N ARG A 104 -33.46 10.75 14.69
CA ARG A 104 -33.05 10.17 15.99
C ARG A 104 -31.64 9.59 15.95
N PHE A 105 -31.26 8.91 14.87
CA PHE A 105 -29.91 8.36 14.71
C PHE A 105 -28.85 9.45 14.54
N LYS A 106 -29.17 10.51 13.78
CA LYS A 106 -28.32 11.70 13.63
C LYS A 106 -28.02 12.37 14.97
N ASP A 107 -29.05 12.59 15.76
CA ASP A 107 -28.93 13.21 17.09
C ASP A 107 -28.07 12.37 18.03
N LEU A 108 -28.21 11.04 17.96
CA LEU A 108 -27.40 10.11 18.74
C LEU A 108 -25.91 10.21 18.37
N CYS A 109 -25.60 10.26 17.07
CA CYS A 109 -24.23 10.44 16.58
C CYS A 109 -23.63 11.77 17.04
N LEU A 110 -24.42 12.85 16.96
CA LEU A 110 -23.99 14.19 17.38
C LEU A 110 -23.71 14.26 18.87
N LYS A 111 -24.60 13.70 19.70
CA LYS A 111 -24.47 13.67 21.16
C LYS A 111 -23.21 12.94 21.62
N GLU A 112 -22.86 11.85 20.95
CA GLU A 112 -21.70 11.02 21.26
C GLU A 112 -20.42 11.51 20.56
N ARG A 113 -20.49 12.58 19.75
CA ARG A 113 -19.39 13.11 18.93
C ARG A 113 -18.72 12.05 18.06
N ARG A 114 -19.53 11.20 17.43
CA ARG A 114 -19.07 10.10 16.57
C ARG A 114 -19.60 10.24 15.15
N THR A 115 -18.80 9.80 14.19
CA THR A 115 -19.24 9.61 12.81
C THR A 115 -20.16 8.39 12.69
N TYR A 116 -20.92 8.26 11.60
CA TYR A 116 -21.81 7.11 11.42
C TYR A 116 -21.06 5.77 11.41
N PRO A 117 -19.88 5.63 10.76
CA PRO A 117 -19.10 4.40 10.85
C PRO A 117 -18.69 4.06 12.29
N GLN A 118 -18.20 5.03 13.05
CA GLN A 118 -17.82 4.83 14.46
C GLN A 118 -19.00 4.49 15.37
N MET A 119 -20.20 4.98 15.02
CA MET A 119 -21.42 4.63 15.73
C MET A 119 -21.87 3.22 15.37
N LEU A 120 -21.82 2.85 14.09
CA LEU A 120 -22.15 1.51 13.61
C LEU A 120 -21.24 0.45 14.23
N GLU A 121 -19.93 0.69 14.25
CA GLU A 121 -18.95 -0.20 14.89
C GLU A 121 -19.30 -0.44 16.37
N LYS A 122 -19.56 0.63 17.13
CA LYS A 122 -19.98 0.56 18.54
C LYS A 122 -21.30 -0.20 18.74
N LEU A 123 -22.25 -0.07 17.81
CA LEU A 123 -23.50 -0.84 17.84
C LEU A 123 -23.20 -2.32 17.57
N MET A 124 -22.43 -2.63 16.53
CA MET A 124 -22.04 -4.00 16.20
C MET A 124 -21.32 -4.68 17.36
N GLU A 125 -20.34 -4.03 18.00
CA GLU A 125 -19.64 -4.57 19.17
C GLU A 125 -20.58 -4.87 20.34
N ARG A 126 -21.62 -4.06 20.52
CA ARG A 126 -22.60 -4.24 21.59
C ARG A 126 -23.60 -5.35 21.33
N TYR A 127 -23.93 -5.60 20.05
CA TYR A 127 -24.92 -6.61 19.64
C TYR A 127 -24.30 -7.91 19.13
N HIS A 128 -22.96 -7.98 18.99
CA HIS A 128 -22.22 -9.14 18.47
C HIS A 128 -22.58 -10.49 19.14
N PRO A 129 -22.78 -10.59 20.47
CA PRO A 129 -23.09 -11.90 21.08
C PRO A 129 -24.49 -12.42 20.72
N GLU A 130 -25.45 -11.52 20.47
CA GLU A 130 -26.85 -11.89 20.17
C GLU A 130 -27.07 -12.07 18.66
N LEU A 131 -26.21 -11.48 17.83
CA LEU A 131 -26.30 -11.54 16.37
C LEU A 131 -25.75 -12.85 15.81
N ASP A 132 -24.69 -13.44 16.39
CA ASP A 132 -24.16 -14.72 15.93
C ASP A 132 -25.22 -15.84 16.07
N ASP A 133 -25.90 -15.91 17.21
CA ASP A 133 -27.01 -16.84 17.43
C ASP A 133 -28.20 -16.57 16.48
N PHE A 134 -28.51 -15.30 16.23
CA PHE A 134 -29.57 -14.89 15.31
C PHE A 134 -29.27 -15.26 13.84
N TRP A 135 -28.02 -15.10 13.38
CA TRP A 135 -27.61 -15.47 12.03
C TRP A 135 -27.52 -16.99 11.85
N ASP A 136 -27.08 -17.71 12.88
CA ASP A 136 -27.05 -19.18 12.89
C ASP A 136 -28.44 -19.81 12.82
N ASP A 137 -29.46 -19.17 13.39
CA ASP A 137 -30.86 -19.60 13.26
C ASP A 137 -31.46 -19.19 11.90
N LEU A 138 -31.15 -17.99 11.39
CA LEU A 138 -31.65 -17.51 10.09
C LEU A 138 -31.11 -18.31 8.89
N ILE A 139 -29.89 -18.86 8.98
CA ILE A 139 -29.26 -19.68 7.93
C ILE A 139 -29.76 -21.14 7.95
N LYS A 140 -30.42 -21.57 9.04
CA LYS A 140 -30.96 -22.93 9.20
C LYS A 140 -32.41 -23.11 8.76
N GLU A 141 -33.15 -22.04 8.45
CA GLU A 141 -34.46 -22.06 7.77
C GLU A 141 -34.35 -21.95 6.25
#